data_AF-A0A699K229-F1
#
_entry.id   AF-A0A699K229-F1
#
_cell.length_a   1.000
_cell.length_b   1.000
_cell.length_c   1.000
_cell.angle_alpha   90.00
_cell.angle_beta   90.00
_cell.angle_gamma   90.00
#
_symmetry.space_group_name_H-M   'P 1'
#
loop_
_entity.id
_entity.type
_entity.pdbx_description
1 polymer ?
#
loop_
_entity_poly.entity_id
_entity_poly.type
_entity_poly.pdbx_seq_one_letter_code
_entity_poly.pdbx_strand_id
1 'polypeptide(L)' 'MLAPGNYIQWKSRIKRYIDTKPNRELIHYCLANPPYELGWKEKYVLDAEGNPTTVTQKVFETYKDVTQEIRDQLNAEAEV' A
#
# COMPACT_ATOMS: atom_id res chain seq x y z
N MET A 1 -6.65 -18.43 -14.00
CA MET A 1 -6.43 -17.04 -14.46
C MET A 1 -7.77 -16.35 -14.58
N LEU A 2 -7.95 -15.15 -14.02
CA LEU A 2 -9.19 -14.39 -14.16
C LEU A 2 -9.36 -13.99 -15.63
N ALA A 3 -10.49 -14.37 -16.25
CA ALA A 3 -10.81 -13.92 -17.60
C ALA A 3 -10.88 -12.37 -17.62
N PRO A 4 -10.19 -11.68 -18.57
CA PRO A 4 -10.09 -10.22 -18.58
C PRO A 4 -11.46 -9.50 -18.55
N GLY A 5 -12.50 -10.13 -19.13
CA GLY A 5 -13.87 -9.59 -19.14
C GLY A 5 -14.57 -9.51 -17.78
N ASN A 6 -14.06 -10.22 -16.77
CA ASN A 6 -14.70 -10.27 -15.44
C ASN A 6 -14.16 -9.22 -14.46
N TYR A 7 -13.23 -8.35 -14.88
CA TYR A 7 -12.64 -7.34 -14.01
C TYR A 7 -13.69 -6.40 -13.40
N ILE A 8 -14.65 -5.93 -14.20
CA ILE A 8 -15.73 -5.04 -13.76
C ILE A 8 -16.63 -5.75 -12.74
N GLN A 9 -16.97 -7.01 -13.00
CA GLN A 9 -17.80 -7.81 -12.09
C GLN A 9 -17.08 -8.08 -10.76
N TRP A 10 -15.79 -8.40 -10.82
CA TRP A 10 -14.95 -8.62 -9.64
C TRP A 10 -14.81 -7.35 -8.80
N LYS A 11 -14.58 -6.20 -9.44
CA LYS A 11 -14.51 -4.90 -8.76
C LYS A 11 -15.80 -4.60 -8.01
N SER A 12 -16.96 -4.85 -8.63
CA SER A 12 -18.26 -4.67 -7.98
C SER A 12 -18.50 -5.65 -6.83
N ARG A 13 -18.07 -6.91 -6.96
CA ARG A 13 -18.16 -7.91 -5.88
C ARG A 13 -17.30 -7.54 -4.67
N ILE A 14 -16.07 -7.08 -4.90
CA ILE A 14 -15.16 -6.65 -3.82
C ILE A 14 -15.74 -5.45 -3.08
N LYS A 15 -16.26 -4.44 -3.79
CA LYS A 15 -16.91 -3.28 -3.16
C LYS A 15 -18.06 -3.70 -2.25
N ARG A 16 -19.00 -4.51 -2.78
CA ARG A 16 -20.13 -5.03 -1.97
C ARG A 16 -19.68 -5.84 -0.77
N TYR A 17 -18.63 -6.64 -0.92
CA TYR A 17 -18.06 -7.41 0.18
C TYR A 17 -17.54 -6.49 1.29
N ILE A 18 -16.77 -5.46 0.94
CA ILE A 18 -16.25 -4.46 1.88
C ILE A 18 -17.40 -3.76 2.61
N ASP A 19 -18.43 -3.33 1.89
CA ASP A 19 -19.57 -2.59 2.47
C ASP A 19 -20.34 -3.39 3.54
N THR A 20 -20.24 -4.73 3.51
CA THR A 20 -20.87 -5.63 4.49
C THR A 20 -20.00 -5.93 5.72
N LYS A 21 -18.77 -5.42 5.80
CA LYS A 21 -17.88 -5.68 6.93
C LYS A 21 -18.05 -4.65 8.06
N PRO A 22 -17.82 -5.04 9.32
CA PRO A 22 -17.85 -4.10 10.44
C PRO A 22 -16.74 -3.03 10.32
N ASN A 23 -15.57 -3.40 9.81
CA ASN A 23 -14.45 -2.48 9.55
C ASN A 23 -14.49 -1.82 8.17
N ARG A 24 -15.68 -1.67 7.56
CA ARG A 24 -15.83 -1.09 6.20
C ARG A 24 -15.24 0.32 6.08
N GLU A 25 -15.37 1.13 7.13
CA GLU A 25 -14.90 2.52 7.16
C GLU A 25 -13.37 2.58 7.10
N LEU A 26 -12.71 1.73 7.90
CA LEU A 26 -11.26 1.55 7.88
C LEU A 26 -10.77 1.06 6.51
N ILE A 27 -11.45 0.07 5.92
CA ILE A 27 -11.07 -0.43 4.59
C ILE A 27 -11.20 0.67 3.53
N HIS A 28 -12.28 1.45 3.56
CA HIS A 28 -12.45 2.59 2.64
C HIS A 28 -11.39 3.67 2.87
N TYR A 29 -11.04 3.96 4.13
CA TYR A 29 -9.97 4.89 4.49
C TYR A 29 -8.62 4.43 3.93
N CYS A 30 -8.23 3.17 4.11
CA CYS A 30 -6.98 2.61 3.57
C CYS A 30 -6.96 2.55 2.04
N LEU A 31 -8.12 2.45 1.37
CA LEU A 31 -8.20 2.51 -0.09
C LEU A 31 -8.05 3.94 -0.63
N ALA A 32 -8.56 4.94 0.10
CA ALA A 32 -8.45 6.35 -0.27
C ALA A 32 -7.08 6.96 0.11
N ASN A 33 -6.56 6.56 1.27
CA ASN A 33 -5.28 6.98 1.83
C ASN A 33 -4.42 5.71 2.03
N PRO A 34 -3.77 5.21 0.97
CA PRO A 34 -2.94 4.03 1.10
C PRO A 34 -1.84 4.30 2.12
N PRO A 35 -1.67 3.46 3.17
CA PRO A 35 -0.62 3.63 4.16
C PRO A 35 0.77 3.27 3.62
N TYR A 36 0.85 2.86 2.35
CA TYR A 36 2.06 2.42 1.68
C TYR A 36 2.45 3.42 0.60
N GLU A 37 3.70 3.89 0.62
CA GLU A 37 4.27 4.60 -0.52
C GLU A 37 4.45 3.62 -1.68
N LEU A 38 3.66 3.83 -2.73
CA LEU A 38 3.81 3.18 -4.02
C LEU A 38 4.30 4.20 -5.02
N GLY A 39 5.60 4.18 -5.33
CA GLY A 39 6.16 5.21 -6.18
C GLY A 39 7.64 5.08 -6.47
N TRP A 40 8.18 6.16 -7.02
CA TRP A 40 9.61 6.34 -7.24
C TRP A 40 10.14 7.23 -6.15
N LYS A 41 11.17 6.78 -5.43
CA LYS A 41 11.85 7.57 -4.41
C LYS A 41 13.31 7.72 -4.82
N GLU A 42 13.79 8.94 -4.72
CA GLU A 42 15.21 9.23 -4.91
C GLU A 42 15.97 8.78 -3.67
N LYS A 43 17.05 8.02 -3.90
CA LYS A 43 17.98 7.61 -2.86
C LYS A 43 19.37 8.03 -3.27
N TYR A 44 20.10 8.64 -2.34
CA TYR A 44 21.50 8.93 -2.53
C TYR A 44 22.32 7.66 -2.30
N VAL A 45 23.09 7.28 -3.32
CA VAL A 45 24.01 6.15 -3.29
C VAL A 45 25.39 6.68 -3.70
N LEU A 46 26.43 6.24 -3.01
CA LEU A 46 27.81 6.58 -3.40
C LEU A 46 28.24 5.66 -4.55
N ASP A 47 28.81 6.24 -5.60
CA ASP A 47 29.44 5.47 -6.68
C ASP A 47 30.80 4.89 -6.25
N ALA A 48 31.46 4.13 -7.13
CA ALA A 48 32.75 3.50 -6.84
C ALA A 48 33.87 4.54 -6.58
N GLU A 49 33.70 5.75 -7.11
CA GLU A 49 34.56 6.91 -6.91
C GLU A 49 34.22 7.73 -5.65
N GLY A 50 33.14 7.39 -4.93
CA GLY A 50 32.71 8.06 -3.70
C GLY A 50 31.90 9.34 -3.91
N ASN A 51 31.41 9.61 -5.12
CA ASN A 51 30.54 10.74 -5.41
C ASN A 51 29.06 10.39 -5.11
N PRO A 52 28.28 11.34 -4.57
CA PRO A 52 26.86 11.14 -4.33
C PRO A 52 26.10 11.11 -5.66
N THR A 53 25.60 9.93 -6.03
CA THR A 53 24.72 9.74 -7.19
C THR A 53 23.28 9.54 -6.72
N THR A 54 22.34 10.28 -7.31
CA THR A 54 20.92 10.09 -7.05
C THR A 54 20.41 8.93 -7.89
N VAL A 55 19.96 7.86 -7.23
CA VAL A 55 19.33 6.71 -7.90
C VAL A 55 17.84 6.74 -7.61
N THR A 56 17.03 6.70 -8.66
CA THR A 56 15.58 6.54 -8.53
C THR A 56 15.26 5.07 -8.28
N GLN A 57 14.88 4.73 -7.06
CA GLN A 57 14.47 3.37 -6.72
C GLN A 57 12.95 3.29 -6.68
N LYS A 58 12.40 2.23 -7.28
CA LYS A 58 10.98 1.92 -7.16
C LYS A 58 10.72 1.43 -5.74
N VAL A 59 9.95 2.19 -4.98
CA VAL A 59 9.54 1.85 -3.62
C VAL A 59 8.20 1.14 -3.69
N PHE A 60 8.20 -0.08 -3.15
CA PHE A 60 7.01 -0.85 -2.83
C PHE A 60 7.06 -1.11 -1.34
N GLU A 61 6.45 -0.23 -0.55
CA GLU A 61 6.30 -0.52 0.86
C GLU A 61 5.31 -1.67 1.03
N THR A 62 5.79 -2.76 1.62
CA THR A 62 4.93 -3.86 2.05
C THR A 62 4.68 -3.72 3.54
N TYR A 63 3.64 -4.39 4.08
CA TYR A 63 3.41 -4.44 5.53
C TYR A 63 4.68 -4.81 6.33
N LYS A 64 5.57 -5.63 5.76
CA LYS A 64 6.84 -6.05 6.37
C LYS A 64 7.97 -5.01 6.31
N ASP A 65 7.86 -4.02 5.44
CA ASP A 65 8.88 -2.98 5.24
C ASP A 65 8.45 -1.63 5.85
N VAL A 66 7.16 -1.49 6.16
CA VAL A 66 6.60 -0.31 6.82
C VAL A 66 7.09 -0.15 8.26
N THR A 67 7.19 1.11 8.71
CA THR A 67 7.61 1.48 10.06
C THR A 67 6.67 0.92 11.12
N GLN A 68 7.22 0.65 12.32
CA GLN A 68 6.46 0.06 13.41
C GLN A 68 5.26 0.94 13.82
N GLU A 69 5.41 2.25 13.77
CA GLU A 69 4.35 3.22 14.11
C GLU A 69 3.11 3.11 13.21
N ILE A 70 3.30 2.94 11.89
CA ILE A 70 2.18 2.74 10.95
C ILE A 70 1.52 1.37 11.19
N ARG A 71 2.29 0.33 11.54
CA ARG A 71 1.71 -0.97 11.90
C ARG A 71 0.87 -0.89 13.15
N ASP A 72 1.37 -0.20 14.16
CA ASP A 72 0.70 -0.08 15.45
C ASP A 72 -0.59 0.74 15.31
N GLN A 73 -0.60 1.80 14.48
CA GLN A 73 -1.84 2.51 14.09
C GLN A 73 -2.85 1.58 13.40
N LEU A 74 -2.42 0.83 12.38
CA LEU A 74 -3.30 -0.10 11.66
C LEU A 74 -3.86 -1.20 12.56
N ASN A 75 -3.07 -1.69 13.53
CA ASN A 75 -3.50 -2.71 14.47
C ASN A 75 -4.43 -2.15 15.55
N ALA A 76 -4.17 -0.94 16.06
CA ALA A 76 -5.01 -0.27 17.05
C ALA A 76 -6.40 0.07 16.49
N GLU A 77 -6.50 0.48 15.23
CA GLU A 77 -7.78 0.73 14.55
C GLU A 77 -8.54 -0.57 14.19
N ALA A 78 -7.86 -1.72 14.18
CA ALA A 78 -8.46 -3.02 13.87
C ALA A 78 -9.08 -3.73 15.08
N GLU A 79 -8.71 -3.35 16.31
CA GLU A 79 -9.23 -3.95 17.56
C GLU A 79 -10.54 -3.29 18.08
N VAL A 80 -11.08 -2.29 17.39
CA VAL A 80 -12.31 -1.54 17.76
C VAL A 80 -13.59 -2.20 17.24
#